data_AF-A0A512UDT0-F1
#
_entry.id   AF-A0A512UDT0-F1
#
_cell.length_a   1.000
_cell.length_b   1.000
_cell.length_c   1.000
_cell.angle_alpha   90.00
_cell.angle_beta   90.00
_cell.angle_gamma   90.00
#
_symmetry.space_group_name_H-M   'P 1'
#
loop_
_entity.id
_entity.type
_entity.pdbx_description
1 polymer ?
#
loop_
_entity_poly.entity_id
_entity_poly.type
_entity_poly.pdbx_seq_one_letter_code
_entity_poly.pdbx_strand_id
1 'polypeptide(L)'
;MRRSRVRGPNSALTEFLRVEGITDAFRQRQNEENGSAEETPSPARTTWFTRSGRGSRGVQNASANVSSDEKSDTELHEANNDDGDDDDDDAETAQLRLSDDDDDDDTQKVADSFGQEEDCVDCGNPFTVTVYSRFVDTLKGYICEDCNEILKKRERTARQNQANARKRRKKLAKALLDKKTVRIASLQDICIRTISKNIQGVEVLGDIGQGNINKISKILSKNRSLDDSTVTLFLNPDLTALEFWDCSNVSSDSFNKIGAYCSRLESLTLFMCGQFHNDNLSYYKDKLPNLKKLALNGPFLINDRVWQDYFDNAVCDLQEFEIRNTHRFSNDSLISLLEKRGANLTSLKLSRLDGLDSAAVYELIPEYITAGKLVSLELSHPHKPELISDDLLIHILAITGESLKHLNVDGCTGLTDTFLVEGVAKFCPSLESLSMRNLESVSDDGFVEAWQEFAAINYGGLVNVDFTKCTGLGDRAAHALLAHSANTLVELSLNSLNKLTKDFWMQLLTDAKHGQEGTRVFSKVSLPLLTKLDVGFVRSFDDQVAENISQQCTKLAILEVFGNNRCTSKAHTRPELLVIGRQGEDI
;
A
#
# COMPACT_ATOMS: atom_id res chain seq x y z
N MET A 1 68.08 4.22 -23.31
CA MET A 1 67.11 3.96 -22.21
C MET A 1 66.14 5.13 -22.12
N ARG A 2 64.83 4.90 -22.30
CA ARG A 2 63.71 5.68 -21.72
C ARG A 2 62.42 4.87 -21.95
N ARG A 3 61.83 4.35 -20.87
CA ARG A 3 60.59 3.57 -20.86
C ARG A 3 59.37 4.50 -20.86
N SER A 4 58.38 4.21 -21.69
CA SER A 4 57.06 4.85 -21.68
C SER A 4 56.23 4.37 -20.47
N ARG A 5 55.53 5.28 -19.79
CA ARG A 5 54.42 4.96 -18.87
C ARG A 5 53.12 5.36 -19.56
N VAL A 6 52.33 4.37 -19.96
CA VAL A 6 50.92 4.53 -20.32
C VAL A 6 50.11 4.50 -19.02
N ARG A 7 49.23 5.49 -18.81
CA ARG A 7 48.24 5.53 -17.73
C ARG A 7 46.87 5.19 -18.34
N GLY A 8 46.13 4.29 -17.71
CA GLY A 8 44.75 3.93 -18.10
C GLY A 8 43.72 5.02 -17.76
N PRO A 9 42.46 4.85 -18.18
CA PRO A 9 41.44 5.88 -18.09
C PRO A 9 41.02 6.15 -16.63
N ASN A 10 40.91 7.43 -16.28
CA ASN A 10 40.36 7.88 -15.00
C ASN A 10 38.82 7.79 -15.04
N SER A 11 38.22 7.38 -13.92
CA SER A 11 36.77 7.27 -13.74
C SER A 11 36.09 8.65 -13.80
N ALA A 12 34.88 8.72 -14.37
CA ALA A 12 34.06 9.93 -14.46
C ALA A 12 33.77 10.58 -13.10
N LEU A 13 33.78 9.78 -12.03
CA LEU A 13 33.60 10.25 -10.65
C LEU A 13 34.78 11.13 -10.18
N THR A 14 35.99 10.86 -10.67
CA THR A 14 37.20 11.60 -10.29
C THR A 14 37.28 12.95 -10.98
N GLU A 15 36.71 13.07 -12.19
CA GLU A 15 36.58 14.33 -12.93
C GLU A 15 35.49 15.21 -12.29
N PHE A 16 34.34 14.62 -11.93
CA PHE A 16 33.22 15.32 -11.29
C PHE A 16 33.62 15.93 -9.93
N LEU A 17 34.29 15.17 -9.06
CA LEU A 17 34.76 15.66 -7.76
C LEU A 17 35.81 16.78 -7.87
N ARG A 18 36.58 16.81 -8.98
CA ARG A 18 37.56 17.86 -9.25
C ARG A 18 36.90 19.15 -9.77
N VAL A 19 35.84 19.03 -10.56
CA VAL A 19 35.06 20.18 -11.08
C VAL A 19 34.28 20.87 -9.97
N GLU A 20 33.78 20.11 -8.98
CA GLU A 20 33.08 20.65 -7.80
C GLU A 20 34.02 21.19 -6.70
N GLY A 21 35.34 21.23 -6.93
CA GLY A 21 36.31 21.85 -6.00
C GLY A 21 36.53 21.10 -4.69
N ILE A 22 36.11 19.83 -4.60
CA ILE A 22 36.21 19.02 -3.38
C ILE A 22 37.58 18.33 -3.37
N THR A 23 38.61 19.03 -2.89
CA THR A 23 39.94 18.45 -2.68
C THR A 23 40.06 17.72 -1.33
N ASP A 24 40.99 16.74 -1.27
CA ASP A 24 41.34 15.77 -0.20
C ASP A 24 41.47 16.25 1.27
N ALA A 25 41.08 17.47 1.61
CA ALA A 25 41.11 18.04 2.96
C ALA A 25 40.14 17.35 3.96
N PHE A 26 39.15 16.61 3.47
CA PHE A 26 38.18 15.91 4.32
C PHE A 26 38.75 14.63 4.96
N ARG A 27 39.68 13.95 4.28
CA ARG A 27 40.34 12.74 4.79
C ARG A 27 41.36 13.00 5.90
N GLN A 28 41.91 14.22 5.96
CA GLN A 28 42.87 14.60 7.01
C GLN A 28 42.19 14.96 8.34
N ARG A 29 40.96 15.51 8.34
CA ARG A 29 40.23 15.82 9.59
C ARG A 29 39.75 14.58 10.34
N GLN A 30 39.39 13.52 9.61
CA GLN A 30 38.88 12.29 10.22
C GLN A 30 39.96 11.42 10.89
N ASN A 31 41.24 11.65 10.57
CA ASN A 31 42.37 10.98 11.20
C ASN A 31 42.91 11.72 12.44
N GLU A 32 42.50 12.97 12.67
CA GLU A 32 42.88 13.75 13.87
C GLU A 32 41.83 13.67 14.99
N GLU A 33 40.58 13.30 14.69
CA GLU A 33 39.48 13.19 15.67
C GLU A 33 39.36 11.83 16.39
N ASN A 34 40.17 10.84 16.02
CA ASN A 34 40.07 9.46 16.56
C ASN A 34 41.17 9.10 17.59
N GLY A 35 41.78 10.09 18.25
CA GLY A 35 42.91 9.88 19.14
C GLY A 35 42.95 10.76 20.38
N SER A 36 42.00 10.63 21.31
CA SER A 36 42.23 10.84 22.75
C SER A 36 40.97 10.59 23.57
N ALA A 37 41.12 9.80 24.63
CA ALA A 37 40.10 9.40 25.59
C ALA A 37 39.91 10.42 26.74
N GLU A 38 38.85 10.17 27.51
CA GLU A 38 38.66 10.40 28.96
C GLU A 38 38.01 11.70 29.52
N GLU A 39 37.01 11.40 30.38
CA GLU A 39 36.57 12.00 31.66
C GLU A 39 35.86 13.38 31.73
N THR A 40 34.65 13.31 32.33
CA THR A 40 33.82 14.35 32.99
C THR A 40 34.57 15.16 34.08
N PRO A 41 34.06 16.29 34.67
CA PRO A 41 32.65 16.67 34.88
C PRO A 41 32.27 18.17 34.82
N SER A 42 30.96 18.43 34.98
CA SER A 42 30.25 19.72 35.13
C SER A 42 30.81 20.67 36.20
N PRO A 43 30.43 21.98 36.18
CA PRO A 43 29.36 22.39 37.11
C PRO A 43 28.42 23.54 36.66
N ALA A 44 27.17 23.39 37.11
CA ALA A 44 26.28 24.32 37.82
C ALA A 44 26.11 25.82 37.45
N ARG A 45 24.81 26.16 37.26
CA ARG A 45 23.98 27.25 37.83
C ARG A 45 24.46 28.71 37.71
N THR A 46 23.52 29.60 37.35
CA THR A 46 22.91 30.67 38.19
C THR A 46 21.89 31.44 37.31
N THR A 47 20.58 31.36 37.61
CA THR A 47 19.59 32.43 37.98
C THR A 47 19.91 33.85 37.46
N TRP A 48 18.95 34.70 37.06
CA TRP A 48 18.14 35.67 37.83
C TRP A 48 17.02 36.17 36.88
N PHE A 49 15.71 36.02 37.16
CA PHE A 49 14.82 36.92 37.93
C PHE A 49 14.94 38.43 37.60
N THR A 50 13.96 39.05 36.92
CA THR A 50 12.81 39.78 37.53
C THR A 50 12.07 40.72 36.55
N ARG A 51 10.71 40.70 36.66
CA ARG A 51 9.72 41.81 36.72
C ARG A 51 9.67 42.84 35.56
N SER A 52 8.55 43.48 35.22
CA SER A 52 7.10 43.42 35.53
C SER A 52 6.47 44.67 34.91
N GLY A 53 5.17 44.66 34.58
CA GLY A 53 4.35 45.87 34.40
C GLY A 53 3.60 45.90 33.07
N ARG A 54 2.29 45.63 32.90
CA ARG A 54 1.03 46.05 33.58
C ARG A 54 0.37 47.27 32.90
N GLY A 55 -0.90 47.11 32.49
CA GLY A 55 -1.87 48.15 32.11
C GLY A 55 -2.58 47.80 30.77
N SER A 56 -3.80 47.25 30.69
CA SER A 56 -5.15 47.60 31.21
C SER A 56 -5.85 48.73 30.42
N ARG A 57 -6.88 48.36 29.64
CA ARG A 57 -8.29 48.85 29.64
C ARG A 57 -8.92 48.80 28.24
N GLY A 58 -10.14 48.26 28.16
CA GLY A 58 -10.96 48.16 26.95
C GLY A 58 -12.04 49.23 26.81
N VAL A 59 -12.87 49.11 25.77
CA VAL A 59 -14.18 49.76 25.58
C VAL A 59 -15.07 48.85 24.69
N GLN A 60 -16.38 48.96 24.90
CA GLN A 60 -17.51 48.14 24.43
C GLN A 60 -18.22 48.68 23.16
N ASN A 61 -19.08 47.80 22.59
CA ASN A 61 -20.36 48.03 21.88
C ASN A 61 -20.42 48.72 20.50
N ALA A 62 -21.08 48.07 19.53
CA ALA A 62 -22.51 48.28 19.22
C ALA A 62 -22.99 47.49 17.97
N SER A 63 -24.21 46.97 18.06
CA SER A 63 -24.99 46.28 17.01
C SER A 63 -25.67 47.25 16.03
N ALA A 64 -25.97 46.81 14.81
CA ALA A 64 -27.14 47.26 14.05
C ALA A 64 -27.60 46.20 13.04
N ASN A 65 -28.91 45.97 13.07
CA ASN A 65 -29.72 45.01 12.33
C ASN A 65 -30.49 45.79 11.25
N VAL A 66 -30.61 45.30 10.01
CA VAL A 66 -31.69 45.69 9.08
C VAL A 66 -32.11 44.49 8.23
N SER A 67 -33.41 44.25 8.22
CA SER A 67 -34.15 43.17 7.57
C SER A 67 -34.83 43.60 6.27
N SER A 68 -35.39 42.59 5.59
CA SER A 68 -36.54 42.54 4.66
C SER A 68 -36.39 43.04 3.22
N ASP A 69 -36.61 42.16 2.24
CA ASP A 69 -37.92 42.02 1.58
C ASP A 69 -38.02 40.78 0.65
N GLU A 70 -39.27 40.47 0.27
CA GLU A 70 -39.88 39.18 -0.10
C GLU A 70 -39.88 38.77 -1.60
N LYS A 71 -40.17 37.45 -1.81
CA LYS A 71 -40.97 36.77 -2.88
C LYS A 71 -40.47 36.71 -4.33
N SER A 72 -40.36 35.49 -4.87
CA SER A 72 -41.42 34.88 -5.72
C SER A 72 -41.00 33.52 -6.31
N ASP A 73 -41.96 32.60 -6.37
CA ASP A 73 -41.92 31.25 -6.95
C ASP A 73 -41.46 31.20 -8.42
N THR A 74 -40.77 30.12 -8.78
CA THR A 74 -41.09 29.35 -10.00
C THR A 74 -40.38 27.99 -9.95
N GLU A 75 -41.19 26.94 -9.76
CA GLU A 75 -40.84 25.56 -10.05
C GLU A 75 -40.68 25.39 -11.57
N LEU A 76 -39.51 24.90 -12.01
CA LEU A 76 -39.37 24.20 -13.28
C LEU A 76 -38.44 23.02 -13.08
N HIS A 77 -39.05 21.83 -13.14
CA HIS A 77 -38.44 20.55 -13.44
C HIS A 77 -37.55 20.65 -14.67
N GLU A 78 -36.30 20.19 -14.59
CA GLU A 78 -35.62 19.55 -15.72
C GLU A 78 -34.42 18.69 -15.26
N ALA A 79 -34.61 17.38 -15.44
CA ALA A 79 -33.66 16.31 -15.67
C ALA A 79 -32.32 16.26 -14.89
N ASN A 80 -32.30 15.38 -13.88
CA ASN A 80 -31.11 14.67 -13.44
C ASN A 80 -30.51 13.90 -14.64
N ASN A 81 -29.36 14.36 -15.15
CA ASN A 81 -28.44 13.47 -15.84
C ASN A 81 -27.60 12.79 -14.75
N ASP A 82 -28.15 11.70 -14.25
CA ASP A 82 -27.44 10.65 -13.55
C ASP A 82 -26.45 10.06 -14.56
N ASP A 83 -25.16 10.32 -14.38
CA ASP A 83 -24.09 9.64 -15.12
C ASP A 83 -24.15 8.17 -14.68
N GLY A 84 -24.99 7.42 -15.39
CA GLY A 84 -25.12 5.98 -15.25
C GLY A 84 -23.76 5.33 -15.31
N ASP A 85 -23.49 4.51 -14.30
CA ASP A 85 -22.52 3.43 -14.41
C ASP A 85 -22.82 2.68 -15.71
N ASP A 86 -21.95 2.85 -16.71
CA ASP A 86 -21.86 1.96 -17.86
C ASP A 86 -21.40 0.58 -17.32
N ASP A 87 -22.37 -0.17 -16.81
CA ASP A 87 -22.38 -1.63 -16.83
C ASP A 87 -22.39 -2.07 -18.29
N ASP A 88 -21.22 -1.94 -18.94
CA ASP A 88 -20.90 -2.77 -20.10
C ASP A 88 -20.77 -4.20 -19.59
N ASP A 89 -21.92 -4.89 -19.63
CA ASP A 89 -22.08 -6.34 -19.66
C ASP A 89 -21.31 -6.92 -20.86
N ASP A 90 -19.98 -6.90 -20.79
CA ASP A 90 -19.14 -7.80 -21.56
C ASP A 90 -19.24 -9.18 -20.93
N ALA A 91 -20.33 -9.86 -21.30
CA ALA A 91 -20.52 -11.29 -21.20
C ALA A 91 -19.52 -12.05 -22.09
N GLU A 92 -18.22 -11.94 -21.78
CA GLU A 92 -17.28 -13.02 -22.06
C GLU A 92 -17.03 -13.78 -20.77
N THR A 93 -18.00 -14.65 -20.47
CA THR A 93 -17.84 -15.80 -19.60
C THR A 93 -16.76 -16.68 -20.23
N ALA A 94 -15.49 -16.38 -19.92
CA ALA A 94 -14.43 -17.36 -20.03
C ALA A 94 -14.79 -18.48 -19.05
N GLN A 95 -15.50 -19.48 -19.59
CA GLN A 95 -15.79 -20.75 -18.98
C GLN A 95 -14.47 -21.39 -18.53
N LEU A 96 -14.02 -21.06 -17.32
CA LEU A 96 -13.34 -22.04 -16.50
C LEU A 96 -14.43 -23.03 -16.11
N ARG A 97 -14.63 -24.03 -16.97
CA ARG A 97 -15.34 -25.26 -16.65
C ARG A 97 -14.60 -25.92 -15.47
N LEU A 98 -14.97 -25.54 -14.26
CA LEU A 98 -15.16 -26.52 -13.22
C LEU A 98 -16.60 -26.96 -13.43
N SER A 99 -16.74 -28.20 -13.84
CA SER A 99 -17.97 -28.95 -14.09
C SER A 99 -19.08 -28.58 -13.09
N ASP A 100 -19.98 -27.67 -13.49
CA ASP A 100 -21.41 -27.99 -13.41
C ASP A 100 -21.68 -28.98 -14.54
N ASP A 101 -21.07 -30.16 -14.44
CA ASP A 101 -21.64 -31.33 -15.09
C ASP A 101 -22.75 -31.75 -14.12
N ASP A 102 -23.95 -31.24 -14.37
CA ASP A 102 -25.12 -32.11 -14.33
C ASP A 102 -24.88 -33.20 -15.39
N ASP A 103 -23.92 -34.09 -15.11
CA ASP A 103 -23.81 -35.37 -15.80
C ASP A 103 -24.99 -36.19 -15.28
N ASP A 104 -26.06 -36.15 -16.06
CA ASP A 104 -27.24 -37.00 -16.03
C ASP A 104 -26.90 -38.51 -16.25
N ASP A 105 -25.72 -38.98 -15.80
CA ASP A 105 -25.25 -40.36 -15.99
C ASP A 105 -24.65 -41.02 -14.73
N ASP A 106 -24.79 -40.41 -13.53
CA ASP A 106 -24.48 -41.08 -12.26
C ASP A 106 -25.66 -41.08 -11.25
N THR A 107 -26.88 -40.84 -11.73
CA THR A 107 -28.12 -40.92 -10.91
C THR A 107 -28.46 -42.33 -10.44
N GLN A 108 -27.66 -43.34 -10.78
CA GLN A 108 -27.87 -44.73 -10.39
C GLN A 108 -27.03 -45.23 -9.19
N LYS A 109 -26.11 -44.42 -8.65
CA LYS A 109 -25.37 -44.76 -7.40
C LYS A 109 -25.76 -43.94 -6.17
N VAL A 110 -26.58 -42.91 -6.33
CA VAL A 110 -26.86 -41.92 -5.29
C VAL A 110 -28.05 -42.31 -4.40
N ALA A 111 -28.88 -43.28 -4.79
CA ALA A 111 -30.10 -43.60 -4.05
C ALA A 111 -29.92 -44.50 -2.80
N ASP A 112 -28.78 -45.20 -2.65
CA ASP A 112 -28.62 -46.25 -1.62
C ASP A 112 -27.93 -45.79 -0.31
N SER A 113 -27.45 -44.54 -0.24
CA SER A 113 -26.65 -44.03 0.89
C SER A 113 -27.34 -42.95 1.74
N PHE A 114 -28.52 -42.44 1.32
CA PHE A 114 -29.28 -41.47 2.10
C PHE A 114 -29.87 -42.10 3.36
N GLY A 115 -29.60 -41.49 4.52
CA GLY A 115 -30.01 -42.01 5.82
C GLY A 115 -28.99 -42.91 6.51
N GLN A 116 -27.82 -43.16 5.89
CA GLN A 116 -26.69 -43.83 6.55
C GLN A 116 -25.90 -42.83 7.40
N GLU A 117 -25.42 -43.28 8.55
CA GLU A 117 -24.45 -42.52 9.36
C GLU A 117 -23.06 -42.74 8.77
N GLU A 118 -22.46 -41.66 8.27
CA GLU A 118 -21.07 -41.62 7.82
C GLU A 118 -20.28 -40.60 8.64
N ASP A 119 -18.97 -40.79 8.73
CA ASP A 119 -18.09 -39.82 9.38
C ASP A 119 -17.77 -38.68 8.40
N CYS A 120 -17.95 -37.44 8.85
CA CYS A 120 -17.58 -36.26 8.07
C CYS A 120 -16.10 -36.30 7.72
N VAL A 121 -15.76 -36.19 6.42
CA VAL A 121 -14.35 -36.22 5.99
C VAL A 121 -13.52 -35.03 6.46
N ASP A 122 -14.17 -33.95 6.89
CA ASP A 122 -13.51 -32.72 7.37
C ASP A 122 -13.32 -32.73 8.90
N CYS A 123 -14.38 -33.01 9.67
CA CYS A 123 -14.31 -32.97 11.14
C CYS A 123 -14.30 -34.33 11.84
N GLY A 124 -14.51 -35.43 11.11
CA GLY A 124 -14.55 -36.80 11.66
C GLY A 124 -15.76 -37.12 12.53
N ASN A 125 -16.73 -36.19 12.65
CA ASN A 125 -17.94 -36.44 13.43
C ASN A 125 -18.94 -37.27 12.61
N PRO A 126 -19.63 -38.24 13.25
CA PRO A 126 -20.68 -39.00 12.59
C PRO A 126 -21.87 -38.08 12.31
N PHE A 127 -22.41 -38.16 11.10
CA PHE A 127 -23.61 -37.44 10.71
C PHE A 127 -24.41 -38.27 9.71
N THR A 128 -25.71 -38.01 9.64
CA THR A 128 -26.57 -38.68 8.67
C THR A 128 -26.45 -38.01 7.31
N VAL A 129 -26.06 -38.78 6.29
CA VAL A 129 -26.01 -38.29 4.91
C VAL A 129 -27.44 -38.02 4.42
N THR A 130 -27.72 -36.77 4.09
CA THR A 130 -29.00 -36.31 3.54
C THR A 130 -28.83 -35.86 2.09
N VAL A 131 -29.93 -35.56 1.41
CA VAL A 131 -29.92 -34.98 0.05
C VAL A 131 -29.14 -33.65 -0.03
N TYR A 132 -28.95 -32.97 1.11
CA TYR A 132 -28.22 -31.71 1.20
C TYR A 132 -26.73 -31.89 1.57
N SER A 133 -26.32 -33.12 1.91
CA SER A 133 -24.94 -33.42 2.27
C SER A 133 -24.05 -33.32 1.03
N ARG A 134 -23.07 -32.43 1.09
CA ARG A 134 -22.16 -32.18 -0.02
C ARG A 134 -21.06 -33.23 -0.04
N PHE A 135 -20.83 -33.84 -1.20
CA PHE A 135 -19.66 -34.67 -1.44
C PHE A 135 -18.48 -33.77 -1.84
N VAL A 136 -17.31 -33.99 -1.25
CA VAL A 136 -16.09 -33.24 -1.54
C VAL A 136 -15.13 -34.15 -2.30
N ASP A 137 -15.01 -33.94 -3.62
CA ASP A 137 -14.21 -34.80 -4.51
C ASP A 137 -12.74 -34.91 -4.12
N THR A 138 -12.17 -33.82 -3.59
CA THR A 138 -10.76 -33.79 -3.17
C THR A 138 -10.48 -34.69 -1.96
N LEU A 139 -11.45 -34.82 -1.07
CA LEU A 139 -11.37 -35.64 0.15
C LEU A 139 -12.06 -36.99 -0.02
N LYS A 140 -12.79 -37.18 -1.13
CA LYS A 140 -13.55 -38.39 -1.48
C LYS A 140 -14.51 -38.83 -0.37
N GLY A 141 -15.35 -37.92 0.11
CA GLY A 141 -16.45 -38.26 1.01
C GLY A 141 -17.36 -37.08 1.33
N TYR A 142 -18.39 -37.35 2.15
CA TYR A 142 -19.39 -36.36 2.51
C TYR A 142 -18.97 -35.52 3.73
N ILE A 143 -19.43 -34.27 3.75
CA ILE A 143 -19.26 -33.37 4.89
C ILE A 143 -20.59 -33.11 5.60
N CYS A 144 -20.51 -32.89 6.91
CA CYS A 144 -21.67 -32.46 7.71
C CYS A 144 -22.08 -31.02 7.36
N GLU A 145 -23.28 -30.61 7.79
CA GLU A 145 -23.82 -29.29 7.46
C GLU A 145 -22.95 -28.14 8.01
N ASP A 146 -22.38 -28.29 9.21
CA ASP A 146 -21.49 -27.28 9.80
C ASP A 146 -20.22 -27.08 8.95
N CYS A 147 -19.60 -28.18 8.50
CA CYS A 147 -18.46 -28.14 7.59
C CYS A 147 -18.85 -27.61 6.21
N ASN A 148 -20.08 -27.89 5.74
CA ASN A 148 -20.61 -27.38 4.48
C ASN A 148 -20.81 -25.86 4.53
N GLU A 149 -21.33 -25.31 5.62
CA GLU A 149 -21.46 -23.86 5.81
C GLU A 149 -20.10 -23.16 5.86
N ILE A 150 -19.12 -23.77 6.54
CA ILE A 150 -17.73 -23.30 6.51
C ILE A 150 -17.21 -23.32 5.07
N LEU A 151 -17.39 -24.41 4.33
CA LEU A 151 -16.95 -24.52 2.93
C LEU A 151 -17.64 -23.49 2.01
N LYS A 152 -18.94 -23.27 2.15
CA LYS A 152 -19.68 -22.24 1.40
C LYS A 152 -19.12 -20.84 1.71
N LYS A 153 -18.83 -20.53 2.98
CA LYS A 153 -18.21 -19.26 3.37
C LYS A 153 -16.83 -19.11 2.72
N ARG A 154 -16.02 -20.17 2.72
CA ARG A 154 -14.70 -20.22 2.07
C ARG A 154 -14.81 -19.93 0.57
N GLU A 155 -15.72 -20.61 -0.13
CA GLU A 155 -15.95 -20.41 -1.57
C GLU A 155 -16.45 -19.00 -1.90
N ARG A 156 -17.33 -18.45 -1.07
CA ARG A 156 -17.83 -17.07 -1.24
C ARG A 156 -16.68 -16.06 -1.12
N THR A 157 -15.82 -16.22 -0.12
CA THR A 157 -14.63 -15.36 0.06
C THR A 157 -13.66 -15.51 -1.10
N ALA A 158 -13.38 -16.74 -1.56
CA ALA A 158 -12.54 -16.99 -2.72
C ALA A 158 -13.08 -16.30 -3.99
N ARG A 159 -14.38 -16.45 -4.26
CA ARG A 159 -15.07 -15.79 -5.39
C ARG A 159 -15.01 -14.27 -5.27
N GLN A 160 -15.25 -13.72 -4.07
CA GLN A 160 -15.19 -12.29 -3.81
C GLN A 160 -13.78 -11.73 -4.03
N ASN A 161 -12.75 -12.39 -3.51
CA ASN A 161 -11.37 -11.95 -3.68
C ASN A 161 -10.92 -12.06 -5.14
N GLN A 162 -11.34 -13.10 -5.87
CA GLN A 162 -11.09 -13.20 -7.29
C GLN A 162 -11.78 -12.09 -8.08
N ALA A 163 -13.02 -11.72 -7.71
CA ALA A 163 -13.72 -10.58 -8.31
C ALA A 163 -13.01 -9.25 -7.99
N ASN A 164 -12.57 -9.05 -6.74
CA ASN A 164 -11.79 -7.89 -6.32
C ASN A 164 -10.46 -7.81 -7.09
N ALA A 165 -9.76 -8.93 -7.25
CA ALA A 165 -8.53 -9.04 -8.04
C ALA A 165 -8.77 -8.68 -9.51
N ARG A 166 -9.86 -9.17 -10.12
CA ARG A 166 -10.25 -8.79 -11.49
C ARG A 166 -10.54 -7.28 -11.59
N LYS A 167 -11.27 -6.70 -10.64
CA LYS A 167 -11.56 -5.25 -10.58
C LYS A 167 -10.26 -4.44 -10.41
N ARG A 168 -9.38 -4.86 -9.51
CA ARG A 168 -8.06 -4.24 -9.29
C ARG A 168 -7.19 -4.33 -10.53
N ARG A 169 -7.12 -5.50 -11.17
CA ARG A 169 -6.44 -5.67 -12.46
C ARG A 169 -7.00 -4.71 -13.51
N LYS A 170 -8.32 -4.65 -13.71
CA LYS A 170 -8.94 -3.73 -14.68
C LYS A 170 -8.54 -2.28 -14.38
N LYS A 171 -8.60 -1.86 -13.10
CA LYS A 171 -8.19 -0.51 -12.65
C LYS A 171 -6.70 -0.24 -12.92
N LEU A 172 -5.83 -1.20 -12.61
CA LEU A 172 -4.39 -1.08 -12.82
C LEU A 172 -4.06 -1.08 -14.31
N ALA A 173 -4.62 -2.00 -15.10
CA ALA A 173 -4.48 -2.03 -16.56
C ALA A 173 -4.93 -0.71 -17.21
N LYS A 174 -6.06 -0.13 -16.78
CA LYS A 174 -6.51 1.20 -17.23
C LYS A 174 -5.48 2.28 -16.88
N ALA A 175 -4.98 2.31 -15.64
CA ALA A 175 -3.94 3.26 -15.21
C ALA A 175 -2.60 3.06 -15.95
N LEU A 176 -2.33 1.86 -16.45
CA LEU A 176 -1.15 1.53 -17.25
C LEU A 176 -1.32 1.82 -18.73
N LEU A 177 -2.51 1.68 -19.30
CA LEU A 177 -2.81 2.14 -20.67
C LEU A 177 -2.59 3.65 -20.78
N ASP A 178 -2.93 4.42 -19.75
CA ASP A 178 -2.61 5.85 -19.65
C ASP A 178 -1.08 6.13 -19.64
N LYS A 179 -0.25 5.15 -19.26
CA LYS A 179 1.23 5.26 -19.20
C LYS A 179 1.95 4.61 -20.38
N LYS A 180 1.40 3.53 -20.95
CA LYS A 180 1.91 2.95 -22.19
C LYS A 180 1.69 3.98 -23.28
N THR A 181 2.68 4.10 -24.14
CA THR A 181 2.64 4.95 -25.32
C THR A 181 1.41 4.60 -26.15
N VAL A 182 0.29 5.26 -25.91
CA VAL A 182 -0.72 5.42 -26.94
C VAL A 182 0.05 6.11 -28.06
N ARG A 183 0.22 5.43 -29.20
CA ARG A 183 0.91 6.02 -30.37
C ARG A 183 0.32 7.39 -30.72
N ILE A 184 -0.92 7.64 -30.31
CA ILE A 184 -1.62 8.92 -30.39
C ILE A 184 -2.42 9.13 -29.10
N ALA A 185 -2.03 10.10 -28.28
CA ALA A 185 -2.79 10.47 -27.08
C ALA A 185 -4.25 10.84 -27.40
N SER A 186 -5.19 10.54 -26.50
CA SER A 186 -6.57 10.99 -26.66
C SER A 186 -6.64 12.52 -26.73
N LEU A 187 -7.63 13.07 -27.43
CA LEU A 187 -7.82 14.53 -27.47
C LEU A 187 -7.96 15.10 -26.05
N GLN A 188 -8.66 14.38 -25.16
CA GLN A 188 -8.79 14.72 -23.75
C GLN A 188 -7.43 14.80 -23.04
N ASP A 189 -6.53 13.82 -23.22
CA ASP A 189 -5.20 13.84 -22.61
C ASP A 189 -4.30 14.93 -23.20
N ILE A 190 -4.49 15.28 -24.48
CA ILE A 190 -3.80 16.41 -25.12
C ILE A 190 -4.31 17.73 -24.52
N CYS A 191 -5.62 17.88 -24.35
CA CYS A 191 -6.23 19.04 -23.70
C CYS A 191 -5.75 19.17 -22.25
N ILE A 192 -5.81 18.10 -21.45
CA ILE A 192 -5.31 18.08 -20.07
C ILE A 192 -3.82 18.48 -20.03
N ARG A 193 -2.98 17.91 -20.91
CA ARG A 193 -1.56 18.30 -20.98
C ARG A 193 -1.37 19.77 -21.36
N THR A 194 -2.20 20.29 -22.25
CA THR A 194 -2.13 21.69 -22.69
C THR A 194 -2.54 22.64 -21.57
N ILE A 195 -3.61 22.29 -20.83
CA ILE A 195 -4.05 23.01 -19.62
C ILE A 195 -2.95 22.98 -18.57
N SER A 196 -2.41 21.81 -18.23
CA SER A 196 -1.34 21.68 -17.23
C SER A 196 -0.07 22.45 -17.60
N LYS A 197 0.27 22.54 -18.90
CA LYS A 197 1.41 23.34 -19.37
C LYS A 197 1.19 24.86 -19.25
N ASN A 198 -0.05 25.31 -19.39
CA ASN A 198 -0.42 26.73 -19.35
C ASN A 198 -1.20 27.09 -18.07
N ILE A 199 -1.05 26.30 -17.01
CA ILE A 199 -1.89 26.38 -15.80
C ILE A 199 -1.85 27.77 -15.15
N GLN A 200 -0.72 28.47 -15.28
CA GLN A 200 -0.52 29.81 -14.73
C GLN A 200 -1.42 30.88 -15.37
N GLY A 201 -1.95 30.61 -16.57
CA GLY A 201 -2.90 31.48 -17.25
C GLY A 201 -4.36 31.04 -17.09
N VAL A 202 -4.62 30.00 -16.29
CA VAL A 202 -5.98 29.47 -16.07
C VAL A 202 -6.56 30.14 -14.83
N GLU A 203 -7.61 30.94 -15.01
CA GLU A 203 -8.32 31.57 -13.89
C GLU A 203 -9.33 30.61 -13.24
N VAL A 204 -10.04 29.82 -14.07
CA VAL A 204 -11.08 28.88 -13.65
C VAL A 204 -11.04 27.67 -14.57
N LEU A 205 -11.12 26.46 -14.00
CA LEU A 205 -11.16 25.22 -14.77
C LEU A 205 -12.50 25.02 -15.50
N GLY A 206 -13.58 25.59 -14.98
CA GLY A 206 -14.94 25.46 -15.51
C GLY A 206 -15.54 24.09 -15.22
N ASP A 207 -16.49 23.67 -16.06
CA ASP A 207 -17.20 22.38 -15.91
C ASP A 207 -16.33 21.22 -16.39
N ILE A 208 -15.30 20.90 -15.61
CA ILE A 208 -14.43 19.75 -15.82
C ILE A 208 -14.82 18.67 -14.82
N GLY A 209 -15.12 17.46 -15.30
CA GLY A 209 -15.43 16.32 -14.43
C GLY A 209 -14.30 16.01 -13.44
N GLN A 210 -14.66 15.58 -12.22
CA GLN A 210 -13.73 15.38 -11.10
C GLN A 210 -12.55 14.45 -11.44
N GLY A 211 -12.77 13.42 -12.28
CA GLY A 211 -11.71 12.53 -12.74
C GLY A 211 -10.59 13.27 -13.49
N ASN A 212 -10.94 14.28 -14.29
CA ASN A 212 -9.98 15.10 -15.03
C ASN A 212 -9.28 16.12 -14.12
N ILE A 213 -10.01 16.72 -13.18
CA ILE A 213 -9.42 17.60 -12.15
C ILE A 213 -8.34 16.84 -11.38
N ASN A 214 -8.63 15.60 -10.96
CA ASN A 214 -7.67 14.74 -10.27
C ASN A 214 -6.46 14.38 -11.16
N LYS A 215 -6.66 14.17 -12.47
CA LYS A 215 -5.56 13.98 -13.44
C LYS A 215 -4.68 15.22 -13.55
N ILE A 216 -5.27 16.41 -13.66
CA ILE A 216 -4.55 17.69 -13.72
C ILE A 216 -3.74 17.89 -12.44
N SER A 217 -4.36 17.74 -11.26
CA SER A 217 -3.68 17.84 -9.96
C SER A 217 -2.47 16.90 -9.85
N LYS A 218 -2.61 15.64 -10.30
CA LYS A 218 -1.51 14.67 -10.34
C LYS A 218 -0.38 15.08 -11.30
N ILE A 219 -0.71 15.65 -12.46
CA ILE A 219 0.29 16.15 -13.41
C ILE A 219 1.03 17.35 -12.82
N LEU A 220 0.32 18.30 -12.21
CA LEU A 220 0.93 19.47 -11.56
C LEU A 220 1.85 19.05 -10.40
N SER A 221 1.41 18.09 -9.58
CA SER A 221 2.24 17.52 -8.50
C SER A 221 3.53 16.92 -9.07
N LYS A 222 3.44 16.11 -10.15
CA LYS A 222 4.63 15.51 -10.81
C LYS A 222 5.57 16.56 -11.42
N ASN A 223 5.01 17.64 -11.96
CA ASN A 223 5.77 18.74 -12.55
C ASN A 223 6.20 19.79 -11.50
N ARG A 224 5.93 19.55 -10.20
CA ARG A 224 6.21 20.48 -9.09
C ARG A 224 5.63 21.89 -9.33
N SER A 225 4.48 21.94 -10.00
CA SER A 225 3.79 23.16 -10.42
C SER A 225 2.50 23.42 -9.62
N LEU A 226 2.27 22.68 -8.54
CA LEU A 226 1.21 22.97 -7.57
C LEU A 226 1.74 23.98 -6.55
N ASP A 227 1.16 25.17 -6.54
CA ASP A 227 1.59 26.35 -5.77
C ASP A 227 0.38 27.18 -5.30
N ASP A 228 0.64 28.30 -4.61
CA ASP A 228 -0.39 29.17 -4.05
C ASP A 228 -1.39 29.76 -5.05
N SER A 229 -0.98 29.91 -6.31
CA SER A 229 -1.83 30.44 -7.37
C SER A 229 -2.72 29.37 -7.98
N THR A 230 -2.22 28.14 -8.06
CA THR A 230 -2.89 27.03 -8.73
C THR A 230 -3.77 26.21 -7.78
N VAL A 231 -3.48 26.18 -6.48
CA VAL A 231 -4.26 25.42 -5.48
C VAL A 231 -5.74 25.81 -5.49
N THR A 232 -6.05 27.10 -5.65
CA THR A 232 -7.44 27.60 -5.65
C THR A 232 -8.29 27.06 -6.79
N LEU A 233 -7.66 26.62 -7.90
CA LEU A 233 -8.36 26.00 -9.03
C LEU A 233 -9.03 24.68 -8.67
N PHE A 234 -8.57 24.03 -7.61
CA PHE A 234 -9.03 22.71 -7.17
C PHE A 234 -9.98 22.77 -5.97
N LEU A 235 -10.28 23.96 -5.45
CA LEU A 235 -11.10 24.14 -4.25
C LEU A 235 -12.55 24.45 -4.66
N ASN A 236 -13.49 23.68 -4.12
CA ASN A 236 -14.92 23.84 -4.36
C ASN A 236 -15.69 23.48 -3.08
N PRO A 237 -16.74 24.24 -2.69
CA PRO A 237 -17.67 23.90 -1.61
C PRO A 237 -18.23 22.47 -1.60
N ASP A 238 -18.47 21.88 -2.77
CA ASP A 238 -19.05 20.54 -2.89
C ASP A 238 -18.02 19.41 -2.89
N LEU A 239 -16.74 19.73 -2.71
CA LEU A 239 -15.67 18.75 -2.75
C LEU A 239 -15.69 17.84 -1.52
N THR A 240 -15.83 16.53 -1.75
CA THR A 240 -15.81 15.50 -0.70
C THR A 240 -14.44 14.85 -0.52
N ALA A 241 -13.58 14.86 -1.54
CA ALA A 241 -12.24 14.30 -1.48
C ALA A 241 -11.22 15.18 -2.21
N LEU A 242 -10.10 15.48 -1.54
CA LEU A 242 -9.00 16.25 -2.08
C LEU A 242 -7.67 15.51 -1.90
N GLU A 243 -6.93 15.36 -3.00
CA GLU A 243 -5.61 14.72 -3.01
C GLU A 243 -4.58 15.62 -3.68
N PHE A 244 -3.57 16.01 -2.90
CA PHE A 244 -2.36 16.66 -3.38
C PHE A 244 -1.13 15.84 -3.01
N TRP A 245 -0.34 15.50 -4.03
CA TRP A 245 0.76 14.54 -3.89
C TRP A 245 2.13 15.19 -3.69
N ASP A 246 2.30 16.42 -4.17
CA ASP A 246 3.46 17.25 -3.89
C ASP A 246 3.00 18.68 -3.58
N CYS A 247 2.92 18.99 -2.29
CA CYS A 247 2.54 20.30 -1.76
C CYS A 247 3.75 21.16 -1.37
N SER A 248 4.96 20.87 -1.88
CA SER A 248 6.19 21.54 -1.40
C SER A 248 6.16 23.06 -1.60
N ASN A 249 5.47 23.54 -2.63
CA ASN A 249 5.36 24.95 -3.00
C ASN A 249 4.03 25.61 -2.57
N VAL A 250 3.24 24.92 -1.73
CA VAL A 250 1.98 25.46 -1.19
C VAL A 250 2.25 26.05 0.19
N SER A 251 1.91 27.31 0.40
CA SER A 251 2.11 28.02 1.66
C SER A 251 1.00 27.74 2.68
N SER A 252 1.27 28.12 3.93
CA SER A 252 0.31 28.03 5.04
C SER A 252 -0.99 28.77 4.76
N ASP A 253 -0.94 29.94 4.11
CA ASP A 253 -2.15 30.70 3.76
C ASP A 253 -3.01 29.96 2.76
N SER A 254 -2.40 29.29 1.77
CA SER A 254 -3.14 28.49 0.80
C SER A 254 -3.72 27.21 1.39
N PHE A 255 -3.07 26.61 2.39
CA PHE A 255 -3.70 25.52 3.15
C PHE A 255 -4.95 25.99 3.90
N ASN A 256 -4.94 27.16 4.53
CA ASN A 256 -6.14 27.69 5.17
C ASN A 256 -7.33 27.84 4.21
N LYS A 257 -7.07 28.15 2.93
CA LYS A 257 -8.12 28.20 1.90
C LYS A 257 -8.86 26.85 1.75
N ILE A 258 -8.20 25.71 1.94
CA ILE A 258 -8.85 24.39 1.87
C ILE A 258 -9.96 24.30 2.92
N GLY A 259 -9.64 24.61 4.19
CA GLY A 259 -10.64 24.63 5.27
C GLY A 259 -11.72 25.69 5.07
N ALA A 260 -11.39 26.82 4.43
CA ALA A 260 -12.33 27.91 4.19
C ALA A 260 -13.34 27.58 3.08
N TYR A 261 -12.90 26.95 1.99
CA TYR A 261 -13.72 26.68 0.81
C TYR A 261 -14.34 25.28 0.81
N CYS A 262 -13.74 24.28 1.44
CA CYS A 262 -14.15 22.87 1.32
C CYS A 262 -14.72 22.32 2.64
N SER A 263 -15.82 22.88 3.14
CA SER A 263 -16.40 22.49 4.45
C SER A 263 -17.06 21.10 4.45
N ARG A 264 -17.39 20.55 3.28
CA ARG A 264 -17.98 19.21 3.09
C ARG A 264 -16.95 18.10 2.92
N LEU A 265 -15.67 18.41 3.09
CA LEU A 265 -14.58 17.47 2.82
C LEU A 265 -14.61 16.28 3.79
N GLU A 266 -14.67 15.07 3.23
CA GLU A 266 -14.60 13.81 3.97
C GLU A 266 -13.21 13.17 3.91
N SER A 267 -12.44 13.43 2.84
CA SER A 267 -11.11 12.87 2.63
C SER A 267 -10.10 13.93 2.23
N LEU A 268 -9.02 14.05 3.00
CA LEU A 268 -7.92 14.96 2.73
C LEU A 268 -6.58 14.21 2.70
N THR A 269 -5.88 14.32 1.57
CA THR A 269 -4.50 13.84 1.41
C THR A 269 -3.59 14.99 1.00
N LEU A 270 -2.60 15.31 1.85
CA LEU A 270 -1.59 16.33 1.59
C LEU A 270 -0.19 15.73 1.78
N PHE A 271 0.48 15.42 0.68
CA PHE A 271 1.83 14.87 0.70
C PHE A 271 2.88 15.91 0.37
N MET A 272 4.09 15.71 0.91
CA MET A 272 5.19 16.67 0.86
C MET A 272 4.72 18.05 1.38
N CYS A 273 3.90 18.05 2.43
CA CYS A 273 3.25 19.24 2.99
C CYS A 273 4.15 19.96 4.00
N GLY A 274 5.39 20.25 3.60
CA GLY A 274 6.41 20.78 4.50
C GLY A 274 6.10 22.14 5.12
N GLN A 275 5.30 22.96 4.44
CA GLN A 275 4.89 24.27 4.94
C GLN A 275 3.58 24.22 5.76
N PHE A 276 3.01 23.04 5.98
CA PHE A 276 1.79 22.87 6.76
C PHE A 276 2.07 23.07 8.26
N HIS A 277 1.50 24.13 8.83
CA HIS A 277 1.83 24.65 10.16
C HIS A 277 0.76 24.34 11.21
N ASN A 278 1.07 24.62 12.48
CA ASN A 278 0.16 24.43 13.62
C ASN A 278 -1.21 25.08 13.39
N ASP A 279 -1.21 26.34 12.94
CA ASP A 279 -2.43 27.11 12.71
C ASP A 279 -3.34 26.45 11.67
N ASN A 280 -2.76 25.77 10.68
CA ASN A 280 -3.53 25.06 9.65
C ASN A 280 -4.28 23.86 10.24
N LEU A 281 -3.61 23.04 11.05
CA LEU A 281 -4.25 21.88 11.69
C LEU A 281 -5.31 22.32 12.70
N SER A 282 -5.01 23.34 13.50
CA SER A 282 -5.98 23.94 14.42
C SER A 282 -7.18 24.53 13.67
N TYR A 283 -6.97 25.15 12.50
CA TYR A 283 -8.07 25.65 11.67
C TYR A 283 -8.93 24.52 11.12
N TYR A 284 -8.31 23.42 10.66
CA TYR A 284 -9.03 22.27 10.12
C TYR A 284 -9.87 21.56 11.19
N LYS A 285 -9.38 21.53 12.43
CA LYS A 285 -10.12 21.03 13.61
C LYS A 285 -11.55 21.61 13.68
N ASP A 286 -11.68 22.91 13.39
CA ASP A 286 -12.93 23.65 13.53
C ASP A 286 -13.73 23.73 12.22
N LYS A 287 -13.07 23.62 11.06
CA LYS A 287 -13.67 23.88 9.74
C LYS A 287 -14.02 22.65 8.92
N LEU A 288 -13.49 21.48 9.28
CA LEU A 288 -13.72 20.23 8.56
C LEU A 288 -14.47 19.22 9.43
N PRO A 289 -15.76 19.44 9.74
CA PRO A 289 -16.51 18.59 10.67
C PRO A 289 -16.80 17.19 10.13
N ASN A 290 -16.80 17.01 8.80
CA ASN A 290 -17.15 15.74 8.14
C ASN A 290 -15.92 14.89 7.79
N LEU A 291 -14.72 15.29 8.22
CA LEU A 291 -13.48 14.64 7.80
C LEU A 291 -13.36 13.24 8.40
N LYS A 292 -13.39 12.22 7.53
CA LYS A 292 -13.21 10.80 7.90
C LYS A 292 -11.79 10.32 7.65
N LYS A 293 -11.09 10.91 6.67
CA LYS A 293 -9.73 10.55 6.30
C LYS A 293 -8.79 11.75 6.31
N LEU A 294 -7.70 11.64 7.06
CA LEU A 294 -6.59 12.58 7.08
C LEU A 294 -5.28 11.86 6.79
N ALA A 295 -4.65 12.17 5.66
CA ALA A 295 -3.38 11.60 5.23
C ALA A 295 -2.33 12.70 4.99
N LEU A 296 -1.31 12.76 5.83
CA LEU A 296 -0.24 13.75 5.75
C LEU A 296 1.12 13.09 5.56
N ASN A 297 1.94 13.63 4.66
CA ASN A 297 3.32 13.19 4.49
C ASN A 297 4.27 14.39 4.54
N GLY A 298 5.20 14.37 5.49
CA GLY A 298 6.14 15.46 5.76
C GLY A 298 5.57 16.66 6.54
N PRO A 299 4.59 16.56 7.46
CA PRO A 299 4.14 17.71 8.27
C PRO A 299 5.14 18.02 9.40
N PHE A 300 6.35 18.48 9.06
CA PHE A 300 7.45 18.64 10.03
C PHE A 300 7.33 19.88 10.92
N LEU A 301 6.36 20.77 10.68
CA LEU A 301 6.16 21.99 11.46
C LEU A 301 5.06 21.86 12.51
N ILE A 302 4.23 20.82 12.45
CA ILE A 302 3.22 20.56 13.47
C ILE A 302 3.92 20.05 14.73
N ASN A 303 3.65 20.69 15.86
CA ASN A 303 4.15 20.23 17.15
C ASN A 303 3.18 19.22 17.79
N ASP A 304 3.71 18.44 18.72
CA ASP A 304 2.99 17.37 19.38
C ASP A 304 1.74 17.83 20.15
N ARG A 305 1.77 19.01 20.79
CA ARG A 305 0.61 19.54 21.52
C ARG A 305 -0.58 19.85 20.60
N VAL A 306 -0.30 20.28 19.36
CA VAL A 306 -1.36 20.59 18.38
C VAL A 306 -1.96 19.31 17.82
N TRP A 307 -1.18 18.24 17.70
CA TRP A 307 -1.70 16.91 17.39
C TRP A 307 -2.65 16.41 18.49
N GLN A 308 -2.23 16.47 19.75
CA GLN A 308 -3.08 16.12 20.89
C GLN A 308 -4.38 16.94 20.89
N ASP A 309 -4.29 18.27 20.80
CA ASP A 309 -5.46 19.16 20.74
C ASP A 309 -6.38 18.84 19.56
N TYR A 310 -5.83 18.49 18.40
CA TYR A 310 -6.62 18.07 17.26
C TYR A 310 -7.41 16.78 17.56
N PHE A 311 -6.79 15.71 18.04
CA PHE A 311 -7.50 14.47 18.33
C PHE A 311 -8.47 14.59 19.51
N ASP A 312 -8.12 15.38 20.52
CA ASP A 312 -8.98 15.60 21.69
C ASP A 312 -10.24 16.38 21.34
N ASN A 313 -10.13 17.41 20.48
CA ASN A 313 -11.17 18.41 20.31
C ASN A 313 -11.78 18.49 18.90
N ALA A 314 -11.23 17.82 17.88
CA ALA A 314 -11.83 17.81 16.55
C ALA A 314 -13.23 17.21 16.57
N VAL A 315 -14.20 17.88 15.96
CA VAL A 315 -15.59 17.38 15.91
C VAL A 315 -15.73 16.17 14.97
N CYS A 316 -14.80 16.00 14.04
CA CYS A 316 -14.87 14.96 13.03
C CYS A 316 -14.64 13.54 13.59
N ASP A 317 -15.42 12.59 13.09
CA ASP A 317 -15.25 11.16 13.35
C ASP A 317 -14.20 10.59 12.39
N LEU A 318 -12.93 10.75 12.77
CA LEU A 318 -11.81 10.30 11.96
C LEU A 318 -11.72 8.77 11.98
N GLN A 319 -11.82 8.16 10.79
CA GLN A 319 -11.82 6.71 10.57
C GLN A 319 -10.54 6.23 9.89
N GLU A 320 -9.87 7.08 9.12
CA GLU A 320 -8.61 6.76 8.46
C GLU A 320 -7.56 7.82 8.80
N PHE A 321 -6.47 7.38 9.43
CA PHE A 321 -5.35 8.25 9.73
C PHE A 321 -4.06 7.71 9.11
N GLU A 322 -3.37 8.57 8.39
CA GLU A 322 -2.09 8.27 7.79
C GLU A 322 -1.12 9.43 8.02
N ILE A 323 0.02 9.11 8.64
CA ILE A 323 1.09 10.08 8.86
C ILE A 323 2.43 9.47 8.48
N ARG A 324 3.18 10.21 7.67
CA ARG A 324 4.50 9.79 7.18
C ARG A 324 5.56 10.86 7.35
N ASN A 325 6.80 10.43 7.57
CA ASN A 325 8.01 11.26 7.53
C ASN A 325 7.94 12.49 8.44
N THR A 326 7.77 12.28 9.75
CA THR A 326 7.86 13.37 10.73
C THR A 326 8.42 12.87 12.06
N HIS A 327 9.26 13.67 12.69
CA HIS A 327 9.84 13.41 14.01
C HIS A 327 9.05 14.11 15.13
N ARG A 328 8.02 14.90 14.79
CA ARG A 328 7.26 15.73 15.75
C ARG A 328 5.92 15.15 16.16
N PHE A 329 5.58 13.98 15.64
CA PHE A 329 4.46 13.18 16.12
C PHE A 329 5.01 12.20 17.16
N SER A 330 4.74 12.46 18.44
CA SER A 330 5.30 11.69 19.56
C SER A 330 4.32 10.68 20.15
N ASN A 331 4.77 9.94 21.16
CA ASN A 331 3.96 8.95 21.87
C ASN A 331 2.63 9.55 22.38
N ASP A 332 2.65 10.77 22.94
CA ASP A 332 1.44 11.40 23.47
C ASP A 332 0.40 11.69 22.38
N SER A 333 0.85 12.09 21.18
CA SER A 333 -0.04 12.26 20.01
C SER A 333 -0.72 10.96 19.60
N LEU A 334 0.00 9.84 19.63
CA LEU A 334 -0.57 8.53 19.32
C LEU A 334 -1.55 8.09 20.40
N ILE A 335 -1.26 8.34 21.67
CA ILE A 335 -2.18 8.06 22.79
C ILE A 335 -3.48 8.85 22.60
N SER A 336 -3.41 10.16 22.37
CA SER A 336 -4.61 10.98 22.11
C SER A 336 -5.41 10.47 20.89
N LEU A 337 -4.73 10.09 19.80
CA LEU A 337 -5.41 9.49 18.65
C LEU A 337 -6.16 8.20 19.02
N LEU A 338 -5.49 7.27 19.70
CA LEU A 338 -6.04 5.97 20.05
C LEU A 338 -7.20 6.11 21.05
N GLU A 339 -7.03 6.86 22.13
CA GLU A 339 -8.06 7.09 23.15
C GLU A 339 -9.33 7.72 22.58
N LYS A 340 -9.17 8.66 21.63
CA LYS A 340 -10.28 9.51 21.17
C LYS A 340 -10.91 9.04 19.87
N ARG A 341 -10.16 8.33 19.01
CA ARG A 341 -10.61 7.92 17.67
C ARG A 341 -10.42 6.43 17.40
N GLY A 342 -9.66 5.69 18.22
CA GLY A 342 -9.31 4.29 18.01
C GLY A 342 -10.51 3.37 17.76
N ALA A 343 -11.62 3.57 18.48
CA ALA A 343 -12.81 2.72 18.35
C ALA A 343 -13.50 2.75 16.98
N ASN A 344 -13.25 3.79 16.16
CA ASN A 344 -13.83 3.94 14.82
C ASN A 344 -12.79 3.84 13.70
N LEU A 345 -11.51 3.62 14.04
CA LEU A 345 -10.46 3.50 13.04
C LEU A 345 -10.64 2.25 12.18
N THR A 346 -10.66 2.48 10.87
CA THR A 346 -10.65 1.45 9.82
C THR A 346 -9.30 1.39 9.10
N SER A 347 -8.52 2.47 9.13
CA SER A 347 -7.14 2.50 8.61
C SER A 347 -6.22 3.28 9.55
N LEU A 348 -5.13 2.64 9.98
CA LEU A 348 -4.04 3.27 10.73
C LEU A 348 -2.73 3.06 9.99
N LYS A 349 -2.06 4.14 9.60
CA LYS A 349 -0.80 4.08 8.86
C LYS A 349 0.25 5.02 9.42
N LEU A 350 1.29 4.42 9.98
CA LEU A 350 2.38 5.08 10.67
C LEU A 350 3.68 4.70 9.95
N SER A 351 4.33 5.68 9.31
CA SER A 351 5.55 5.41 8.52
C SER A 351 6.65 6.42 8.82
N ARG A 352 7.84 5.94 9.19
CA ARG A 352 9.03 6.79 9.43
C ARG A 352 8.72 7.91 10.44
N LEU A 353 8.31 7.49 11.64
CA LEU A 353 7.93 8.37 12.73
C LEU A 353 8.96 8.29 13.86
N ASP A 354 10.00 9.11 13.78
CA ASP A 354 11.11 9.09 14.74
C ASP A 354 10.68 9.59 16.14
N GLY A 355 9.55 10.30 16.24
CA GLY A 355 8.98 10.73 17.51
C GLY A 355 8.29 9.62 18.29
N LEU A 356 7.98 8.48 17.66
CA LEU A 356 7.47 7.29 18.33
C LEU A 356 8.64 6.42 18.79
N ASP A 357 9.08 6.63 20.03
CA ASP A 357 10.35 6.11 20.56
C ASP A 357 10.22 5.09 21.70
N SER A 358 8.99 4.70 22.02
CA SER A 358 8.66 3.70 23.03
C SER A 358 7.88 2.55 22.41
N ALA A 359 8.25 1.29 22.70
CA ALA A 359 7.45 0.13 22.29
C ALA A 359 6.06 0.13 22.97
N ALA A 360 5.99 0.62 24.21
CA ALA A 360 4.76 0.61 25.01
C ALA A 360 3.62 1.42 24.38
N VAL A 361 3.89 2.44 23.57
CA VAL A 361 2.81 3.18 22.89
C VAL A 361 2.14 2.35 21.79
N TYR A 362 2.89 1.47 21.13
CA TYR A 362 2.33 0.56 20.15
C TYR A 362 1.53 -0.55 20.82
N GLU A 363 1.91 -0.97 22.04
CA GLU A 363 1.16 -1.97 22.83
C GLU A 363 -0.25 -1.50 23.21
N LEU A 364 -0.52 -0.19 23.16
CA LEU A 364 -1.86 0.37 23.39
C LEU A 364 -2.80 0.23 22.18
N ILE A 365 -2.27 0.03 20.97
CA ILE A 365 -3.07 -0.13 19.74
C ILE A 365 -4.20 -1.18 19.91
N PRO A 366 -3.93 -2.42 20.36
CA PRO A 366 -4.97 -3.44 20.54
C PRO A 366 -5.99 -3.09 21.63
N GLU A 367 -5.65 -2.23 22.60
CA GLU A 367 -6.56 -1.84 23.68
C GLU A 367 -7.65 -0.85 23.21
N TYR A 368 -7.29 0.02 22.27
CA TYR A 368 -8.18 1.10 21.82
C TYR A 368 -8.87 0.84 20.47
N ILE A 369 -8.32 -0.06 19.66
CA ILE A 369 -8.95 -0.43 18.38
C ILE A 369 -10.02 -1.48 18.61
N THR A 370 -11.22 -1.22 18.10
CA THR A 370 -12.31 -2.20 18.16
C THR A 370 -12.00 -3.40 17.26
N ALA A 371 -12.07 -4.60 17.83
CA ALA A 371 -11.89 -5.84 17.10
C ALA A 371 -12.82 -5.92 15.87
N GLY A 372 -12.29 -6.39 14.75
CA GLY A 372 -13.06 -6.56 13.51
C GLY A 372 -13.40 -5.27 12.74
N LYS A 373 -12.91 -4.08 13.14
CA LYS A 373 -13.10 -2.83 12.38
C LYS A 373 -11.91 -2.43 11.52
N LEU A 374 -10.68 -2.75 11.94
CA LEU A 374 -9.49 -2.30 11.24
C LEU A 374 -9.28 -3.10 9.95
N VAL A 375 -9.27 -2.40 8.82
CA VAL A 375 -9.12 -2.97 7.47
C VAL A 375 -7.70 -2.81 6.94
N SER A 376 -7.02 -1.72 7.31
CA SER A 376 -5.65 -1.43 6.87
C SER A 376 -4.76 -1.04 8.06
N LEU A 377 -3.62 -1.72 8.18
CA LEU A 377 -2.58 -1.42 9.16
C LEU A 377 -1.24 -1.27 8.46
N GLU A 378 -0.59 -0.13 8.66
CA GLU A 378 0.81 0.09 8.28
C GLU A 378 1.59 0.55 9.51
N LEU A 379 2.58 -0.23 9.92
CA LEU A 379 3.60 0.16 10.90
C LEU A 379 4.94 -0.04 10.20
N SER A 380 5.50 1.03 9.62
CA SER A 380 6.65 0.89 8.72
C SER A 380 7.83 1.80 9.06
N HIS A 381 9.03 1.26 8.88
CA HIS A 381 10.32 1.89 9.08
C HIS A 381 10.47 2.56 10.46
N PRO A 382 10.31 1.82 11.56
CA PRO A 382 10.63 2.34 12.89
C PRO A 382 12.12 2.71 12.95
N HIS A 383 12.46 3.76 13.69
CA HIS A 383 13.85 4.24 13.77
C HIS A 383 14.75 3.31 14.61
N LYS A 384 14.17 2.44 15.42
CA LYS A 384 14.84 1.35 16.14
C LYS A 384 14.11 0.03 15.87
N PRO A 385 14.84 -1.08 15.68
CA PRO A 385 14.24 -2.38 15.42
C PRO A 385 13.41 -2.90 16.61
N GLU A 386 13.81 -2.57 17.85
CA GLU A 386 13.14 -3.06 19.06
C GLU A 386 11.73 -2.49 19.29
N LEU A 387 11.35 -1.42 18.58
CA LEU A 387 10.04 -0.78 18.76
C LEU A 387 8.89 -1.64 18.24
N ILE A 388 9.19 -2.47 17.24
CA ILE A 388 8.21 -3.33 16.57
C ILE A 388 8.71 -4.77 16.63
N SER A 389 8.28 -5.49 17.67
CA SER A 389 8.63 -6.89 17.93
C SER A 389 7.56 -7.86 17.44
N ASP A 390 7.90 -9.16 17.38
CA ASP A 390 6.97 -10.24 17.04
C ASP A 390 5.77 -10.24 18.01
N ASP A 391 6.01 -10.25 19.32
CA ASP A 391 4.97 -10.31 20.36
C ASP A 391 3.95 -9.17 20.23
N LEU A 392 4.44 -7.95 19.96
CA LEU A 392 3.60 -6.78 19.74
C LEU A 392 2.69 -6.97 18.53
N LEU A 393 3.24 -7.37 17.39
CA LEU A 393 2.46 -7.55 16.16
C LEU A 393 1.47 -8.71 16.30
N ILE A 394 1.87 -9.80 16.93
CA ILE A 394 0.99 -10.94 17.21
C ILE A 394 -0.20 -10.47 18.06
N HIS A 395 0.04 -9.67 19.11
CA HIS A 395 -1.03 -9.12 19.94
C HIS A 395 -1.97 -8.20 19.15
N ILE A 396 -1.43 -7.32 18.30
CA ILE A 396 -2.25 -6.46 17.43
C ILE A 396 -3.10 -7.31 16.46
N LEU A 397 -2.49 -8.31 15.82
CA LEU A 397 -3.18 -9.17 14.86
C LEU A 397 -4.22 -10.06 15.52
N ALA A 398 -4.02 -10.51 16.76
CA ALA A 398 -5.02 -11.27 17.50
C ALA A 398 -6.35 -10.50 17.67
N ILE A 399 -6.31 -9.17 17.75
CA ILE A 399 -7.49 -8.31 17.87
C ILE A 399 -8.02 -7.83 16.52
N THR A 400 -7.11 -7.49 15.60
CA THR A 400 -7.47 -6.78 14.35
C THR A 400 -7.48 -7.67 13.11
N GLY A 401 -6.86 -8.84 13.16
CA GLY A 401 -6.55 -9.67 12.00
C GLY A 401 -7.78 -10.18 11.24
N GLU A 402 -8.91 -10.42 11.92
CA GLU A 402 -10.11 -10.98 11.29
C GLU A 402 -10.64 -10.08 10.15
N SER A 403 -10.62 -8.76 10.36
CA SER A 403 -11.06 -7.75 9.39
C SER A 403 -9.94 -7.21 8.50
N LEU A 404 -8.68 -7.52 8.84
CA LEU A 404 -7.53 -6.91 8.20
C LEU A 404 -7.36 -7.41 6.77
N LYS A 405 -7.39 -6.47 5.81
CA LYS A 405 -7.18 -6.72 4.39
C LYS A 405 -5.82 -6.28 3.90
N HIS A 406 -5.22 -5.29 4.55
CA HIS A 406 -3.95 -4.71 4.14
C HIS A 406 -3.01 -4.61 5.34
N LEU A 407 -1.89 -5.33 5.28
CA LEU A 407 -0.82 -5.28 6.27
C LEU A 407 0.48 -4.81 5.61
N ASN A 408 1.07 -3.75 6.14
CA ASN A 408 2.40 -3.29 5.77
C ASN A 408 3.27 -3.16 7.02
N VAL A 409 4.36 -3.92 7.05
CA VAL A 409 5.38 -3.92 8.10
C VAL A 409 6.77 -3.65 7.53
N ASP A 410 6.86 -2.86 6.46
CA ASP A 410 8.10 -2.59 5.75
C ASP A 410 9.16 -1.99 6.68
N GLY A 411 10.39 -2.50 6.65
CA GLY A 411 11.50 -1.99 7.43
C GLY A 411 11.45 -2.33 8.92
N CYS A 412 10.49 -3.13 9.38
CA CYS A 412 10.44 -3.66 10.75
C CYS A 412 11.42 -4.82 10.91
N THR A 413 12.72 -4.52 10.96
CA THR A 413 13.80 -5.54 10.99
C THR A 413 13.84 -6.36 12.29
N GLY A 414 13.07 -5.99 13.31
CA GLY A 414 12.89 -6.76 14.54
C GLY A 414 11.96 -7.97 14.39
N LEU A 415 11.22 -8.07 13.28
CA LEU A 415 10.29 -9.17 13.02
C LEU A 415 11.02 -10.42 12.48
N THR A 416 10.58 -11.60 12.92
CA THR A 416 11.12 -12.91 12.55
C THR A 416 10.05 -13.83 11.98
N ASP A 417 10.40 -15.11 11.77
CA ASP A 417 9.45 -16.16 11.38
C ASP A 417 8.26 -16.27 12.35
N THR A 418 8.48 -15.97 13.64
CA THR A 418 7.45 -16.03 14.69
C THR A 418 6.27 -15.14 14.36
N PHE A 419 6.49 -13.92 13.85
CA PHE A 419 5.42 -13.02 13.42
C PHE A 419 4.54 -13.64 12.33
N LEU A 420 5.12 -14.39 11.39
CA LEU A 420 4.37 -15.04 10.32
C LEU A 420 3.59 -16.25 10.84
N VAL A 421 4.25 -17.13 11.59
CA VAL A 421 3.67 -18.39 12.08
C VAL A 421 2.62 -18.15 13.17
N GLU A 422 2.94 -17.33 14.17
CA GLU A 422 2.06 -17.09 15.32
C GLU A 422 1.10 -15.92 15.11
N GLY A 423 1.38 -15.03 14.17
CA GLY A 423 0.57 -13.83 13.89
C GLY A 423 -0.25 -13.95 12.62
N VAL A 424 0.39 -13.75 11.47
CA VAL A 424 -0.28 -13.69 10.17
C VAL A 424 -1.05 -14.98 9.85
N ALA A 425 -0.41 -16.13 10.04
CA ALA A 425 -0.96 -17.43 9.70
C ALA A 425 -2.17 -17.85 10.56
N LYS A 426 -2.33 -17.25 11.75
CA LYS A 426 -3.41 -17.61 12.70
C LYS A 426 -4.57 -16.62 12.71
N PHE A 427 -4.28 -15.33 12.49
CA PHE A 427 -5.26 -14.29 12.75
C PHE A 427 -5.77 -13.55 11.51
N CYS A 428 -5.20 -13.77 10.31
CA CYS A 428 -5.49 -12.93 9.13
C CYS A 428 -6.27 -13.63 7.99
N PRO A 429 -7.49 -14.15 8.20
CA PRO A 429 -8.24 -14.91 7.19
C PRO A 429 -8.70 -14.06 5.99
N SER A 430 -8.82 -12.73 6.17
CA SER A 430 -9.33 -11.78 5.17
C SER A 430 -8.22 -11.02 4.44
N LEU A 431 -6.95 -11.35 4.68
CA LEU A 431 -5.82 -10.59 4.14
C LEU A 431 -5.79 -10.67 2.61
N GLU A 432 -5.68 -9.51 1.96
CA GLU A 432 -5.61 -9.36 0.50
C GLU A 432 -4.27 -8.75 0.05
N SER A 433 -3.60 -7.98 0.92
CA SER A 433 -2.33 -7.31 0.62
C SER A 433 -1.34 -7.45 1.76
N LEU A 434 -0.13 -7.90 1.45
CA LEU A 434 0.97 -8.01 2.40
C LEU A 434 2.24 -7.34 1.85
N SER A 435 2.80 -6.42 2.62
CA SER A 435 4.11 -5.81 2.36
C SER A 435 5.00 -6.00 3.58
N MET A 436 6.18 -6.58 3.35
CA MET A 436 7.19 -6.85 4.39
C MET A 436 8.59 -6.53 3.88
N ARG A 437 8.73 -5.41 3.16
CA ARG A 437 10.00 -5.02 2.53
C ARG A 437 11.11 -4.89 3.57
N ASN A 438 12.33 -5.30 3.21
CA ASN A 438 13.51 -5.27 4.08
C ASN A 438 13.38 -6.10 5.37
N LEU A 439 12.56 -7.16 5.39
CA LEU A 439 12.53 -8.13 6.49
C LEU A 439 13.52 -9.26 6.20
N GLU A 440 14.79 -9.06 6.55
CA GLU A 440 15.88 -10.00 6.25
C GLU A 440 15.91 -11.22 7.18
N SER A 441 15.36 -11.09 8.40
CA SER A 441 15.32 -12.13 9.43
C SER A 441 14.29 -13.23 9.15
N VAL A 442 13.37 -13.01 8.20
CA VAL A 442 12.39 -14.01 7.77
C VAL A 442 13.07 -15.03 6.89
N SER A 443 13.01 -16.30 7.28
CA SER A 443 13.64 -17.42 6.61
C SER A 443 12.70 -18.09 5.60
N ASP A 444 13.31 -18.82 4.65
CA ASP A 444 12.58 -19.62 3.67
C ASP A 444 11.80 -20.78 4.31
N ASP A 445 12.26 -21.31 5.46
CA ASP A 445 11.57 -22.38 6.19
C ASP A 445 10.38 -21.85 6.99
N GLY A 446 10.59 -20.80 7.79
CA GLY A 446 9.51 -20.21 8.59
C GLY A 446 8.39 -19.61 7.75
N PHE A 447 8.71 -19.06 6.58
CA PHE A 447 7.68 -18.63 5.63
C PHE A 447 6.82 -19.81 5.12
N VAL A 448 7.44 -20.95 4.79
CA VAL A 448 6.72 -22.13 4.29
C VAL A 448 5.82 -22.71 5.37
N GLU A 449 6.31 -22.82 6.61
CA GLU A 449 5.53 -23.24 7.78
C GLU A 449 4.31 -22.32 7.96
N ALA A 450 4.54 -21.00 8.01
CA ALA A 450 3.46 -20.02 8.12
C ALA A 450 2.46 -20.12 6.97
N TRP A 451 2.89 -20.32 5.72
CA TRP A 451 1.98 -20.39 4.58
C TRP A 451 1.15 -21.67 4.52
N GLN A 452 1.65 -22.77 5.09
CA GLN A 452 0.87 -24.00 5.22
C GLN A 452 -0.32 -23.79 6.18
N GLU A 453 -0.08 -23.13 7.31
CA GLU A 453 -1.14 -22.77 8.26
C GLU A 453 -2.06 -21.67 7.71
N PHE A 454 -1.49 -20.64 7.09
CA PHE A 454 -2.23 -19.53 6.51
C PHE A 454 -3.23 -20.00 5.44
N ALA A 455 -2.84 -20.98 4.62
CA ALA A 455 -3.72 -21.58 3.62
C ALA A 455 -4.97 -22.25 4.22
N ALA A 456 -4.93 -22.64 5.50
CA ALA A 456 -6.08 -23.21 6.21
C ALA A 456 -7.04 -22.14 6.75
N ILE A 457 -6.66 -20.86 6.80
CA ILE A 457 -7.56 -19.79 7.26
C ILE A 457 -7.90 -18.78 6.16
N ASN A 458 -6.99 -18.55 5.22
CA ASN A 458 -7.16 -17.59 4.12
C ASN A 458 -7.51 -18.34 2.84
N TYR A 459 -8.80 -18.33 2.49
CA TYR A 459 -9.29 -18.98 1.26
C TYR A 459 -9.34 -18.04 0.06
N GLY A 460 -9.20 -16.74 0.35
CA GLY A 460 -9.31 -15.68 -0.63
C GLY A 460 -8.06 -15.50 -1.48
N GLY A 461 -6.90 -15.96 -1.01
CA GLY A 461 -5.61 -15.68 -1.62
C GLY A 461 -5.22 -14.20 -1.53
N LEU A 462 -3.94 -13.93 -1.74
CA LEU A 462 -3.42 -12.56 -1.76
C LEU A 462 -3.52 -11.95 -3.16
N VAL A 463 -3.95 -10.69 -3.22
CA VAL A 463 -4.01 -9.88 -4.43
C VAL A 463 -2.69 -9.14 -4.67
N ASN A 464 -2.03 -8.74 -3.57
CA ASN A 464 -0.86 -7.88 -3.61
C ASN A 464 0.20 -8.34 -2.63
N VAL A 465 1.40 -8.58 -3.15
CA VAL A 465 2.52 -9.05 -2.33
C VAL A 465 3.78 -8.30 -2.68
N ASP A 466 4.46 -7.80 -1.65
CA ASP A 466 5.73 -7.11 -1.81
C ASP A 466 6.77 -7.60 -0.80
N PHE A 467 7.70 -8.41 -1.30
CA PHE A 467 8.80 -9.02 -0.55
C PHE A 467 10.15 -8.44 -0.97
N THR A 468 10.17 -7.17 -1.41
CA THR A 468 11.39 -6.48 -1.81
C THR A 468 12.43 -6.56 -0.68
N LYS A 469 13.61 -7.10 -0.99
CA LYS A 469 14.73 -7.27 -0.06
C LYS A 469 14.46 -8.19 1.15
N CYS A 470 13.52 -9.11 1.06
CA CYS A 470 13.41 -10.22 2.03
C CYS A 470 14.43 -11.32 1.69
N THR A 471 15.73 -11.02 1.81
CA THR A 471 16.81 -11.88 1.28
C THR A 471 16.87 -13.29 1.89
N GLY A 472 16.18 -13.52 3.00
CA GLY A 472 16.05 -14.83 3.61
C GLY A 472 15.17 -15.81 2.81
N LEU A 473 14.24 -15.31 1.99
CA LEU A 473 13.32 -16.10 1.16
C LEU A 473 13.98 -16.67 -0.09
N GLY A 474 13.60 -17.90 -0.46
CA GLY A 474 14.06 -18.60 -1.65
C GLY A 474 12.95 -19.29 -2.42
N ASP A 475 13.30 -20.33 -3.17
CA ASP A 475 12.38 -21.03 -4.08
C ASP A 475 11.16 -21.62 -3.37
N ARG A 476 11.33 -22.12 -2.12
CA ARG A 476 10.23 -22.78 -1.40
C ARG A 476 9.22 -21.77 -0.90
N ALA A 477 9.66 -20.66 -0.32
CA ALA A 477 8.78 -19.58 0.08
C ALA A 477 8.01 -19.00 -1.11
N ALA A 478 8.70 -18.76 -2.24
CA ALA A 478 8.06 -18.29 -3.46
C ALA A 478 7.04 -19.31 -3.99
N HIS A 479 7.36 -20.61 -4.01
CA HIS A 479 6.42 -21.65 -4.42
C HIS A 479 5.21 -21.73 -3.48
N ALA A 480 5.40 -21.71 -2.17
CA ALA A 480 4.31 -21.74 -1.19
C ALA A 480 3.35 -20.55 -1.35
N LEU A 481 3.89 -19.34 -1.56
CA LEU A 481 3.10 -18.16 -1.85
C LEU A 481 2.25 -18.33 -3.11
N LEU A 482 2.88 -18.78 -4.19
CA LEU A 482 2.22 -18.92 -5.49
C LEU A 482 1.20 -20.05 -5.48
N ALA A 483 1.50 -21.18 -4.86
CA ALA A 483 0.56 -22.29 -4.71
C ALA A 483 -0.73 -21.85 -4.00
N HIS A 484 -0.62 -20.94 -3.03
CA HIS A 484 -1.77 -20.37 -2.32
C HIS A 484 -2.51 -19.28 -3.12
N SER A 485 -1.80 -18.31 -3.70
CA SER A 485 -2.40 -17.04 -4.17
C SER A 485 -2.42 -16.85 -5.70
N ALA A 486 -1.97 -17.83 -6.48
CA ALA A 486 -1.78 -17.67 -7.93
C ALA A 486 -3.00 -17.16 -8.71
N ASN A 487 -4.20 -17.58 -8.29
CA ASN A 487 -5.45 -17.23 -8.97
C ASN A 487 -5.96 -15.81 -8.67
N THR A 488 -5.37 -15.13 -7.68
CA THR A 488 -5.80 -13.79 -7.22
C THR A 488 -4.71 -12.73 -7.27
N LEU A 489 -3.43 -13.12 -7.35
CA LEU A 489 -2.30 -12.20 -7.46
C LEU A 489 -2.42 -11.28 -8.69
N VAL A 490 -2.35 -9.97 -8.46
CA VAL A 490 -2.35 -8.91 -9.47
C VAL A 490 -1.01 -8.19 -9.52
N GLU A 491 -0.40 -7.92 -8.37
CA GLU A 491 0.91 -7.28 -8.26
C GLU A 491 1.80 -8.10 -7.33
N LEU A 492 2.98 -8.49 -7.83
CA LEU A 492 3.96 -9.27 -7.09
C LEU A 492 5.34 -8.63 -7.20
N SER A 493 5.99 -8.35 -6.07
CA SER A 493 7.40 -7.98 -6.03
C SER A 493 8.21 -9.05 -5.30
N LEU A 494 9.16 -9.63 -6.03
CA LEU A 494 10.21 -10.53 -5.55
C LEU A 494 11.59 -9.87 -5.71
N ASN A 495 11.62 -8.53 -5.68
CA ASN A 495 12.83 -7.77 -5.89
C ASN A 495 13.89 -8.11 -4.84
N SER A 496 15.13 -8.28 -5.29
CA SER A 496 16.30 -8.62 -4.46
C SER A 496 16.21 -9.98 -3.76
N LEU A 497 15.32 -10.89 -4.18
CA LEU A 497 15.31 -12.28 -3.72
C LEU A 497 16.41 -13.11 -4.41
N ASN A 498 17.63 -12.94 -3.92
CA ASN A 498 18.85 -13.51 -4.51
C ASN A 498 18.95 -15.04 -4.43
N LYS A 499 18.16 -15.69 -3.57
CA LYS A 499 18.14 -17.16 -3.42
C LYS A 499 17.27 -17.85 -4.48
N LEU A 500 16.50 -17.10 -5.27
CA LEU A 500 15.69 -17.68 -6.33
C LEU A 500 16.58 -18.29 -7.41
N THR A 501 16.31 -19.52 -7.81
CA THR A 501 17.09 -20.24 -8.83
C THR A 501 16.44 -20.20 -10.21
N LYS A 502 17.24 -20.40 -11.25
CA LYS A 502 16.71 -20.51 -12.61
C LYS A 502 15.83 -21.76 -12.75
N ASP A 503 16.21 -22.84 -12.09
CA ASP A 503 15.46 -24.11 -12.12
C ASP A 503 14.05 -23.92 -11.55
N PHE A 504 13.90 -23.16 -10.46
CA PHE A 504 12.59 -22.78 -9.93
C PHE A 504 11.73 -22.06 -10.97
N TRP A 505 12.25 -21.02 -11.62
CA TRP A 505 11.50 -20.31 -12.66
C TRP A 505 11.11 -21.22 -13.82
N MET A 506 12.00 -22.11 -14.25
CA MET A 506 11.72 -23.03 -15.34
C MET A 506 10.64 -24.06 -14.96
N GLN A 507 10.69 -24.64 -13.76
CA GLN A 507 9.68 -25.58 -13.27
C GLN A 507 8.32 -24.91 -13.03
N LEU A 508 8.32 -23.64 -12.60
CA LEU A 508 7.09 -22.87 -12.39
C LEU A 508 6.33 -22.63 -13.70
N LEU A 509 7.06 -22.41 -14.80
CA LEU A 509 6.53 -21.92 -16.08
C LEU A 509 6.37 -23.01 -17.15
N THR A 510 7.12 -24.12 -17.04
CA THR A 510 7.15 -25.18 -18.06
C THR A 510 6.76 -26.53 -17.46
N ASP A 511 6.22 -27.42 -18.28
CA ASP A 511 5.92 -28.80 -17.87
C ASP A 511 7.19 -29.68 -17.78
N ALA A 512 8.35 -29.09 -18.05
CA ALA A 512 9.62 -29.78 -17.99
C ALA A 512 10.08 -29.91 -16.53
N LYS A 513 10.30 -31.16 -16.09
CA LYS A 513 11.03 -31.47 -14.85
C LYS A 513 12.51 -31.13 -15.05
N HIS A 514 12.83 -29.84 -15.00
CA HIS A 514 14.21 -29.37 -15.00
C HIS A 514 14.82 -29.56 -13.61
N GLY A 515 15.67 -30.56 -13.45
CA GLY A 515 16.46 -30.75 -12.24
C GLY A 515 17.60 -31.73 -12.50
N GLN A 516 18.78 -31.44 -11.95
CA GLN A 516 19.81 -32.46 -11.78
C GLN A 516 19.32 -33.49 -10.76
N GLU A 517 19.88 -34.72 -10.75
CA GLU A 517 19.57 -35.71 -9.71
C GLU A 517 19.75 -35.07 -8.31
N GLY A 518 18.67 -35.08 -7.51
CA GLY A 518 18.63 -34.46 -6.17
C GLY A 518 18.02 -33.05 -6.11
N THR A 519 17.62 -32.45 -7.23
CA THR A 519 16.93 -31.15 -7.23
C THR A 519 15.44 -31.33 -6.90
N ARG A 520 14.90 -30.49 -6.00
CA ARG A 520 13.48 -30.53 -5.61
C ARG A 520 12.59 -30.14 -6.81
N VAL A 521 11.43 -30.78 -6.91
CA VAL A 521 10.45 -30.59 -8.00
C VAL A 521 9.29 -29.75 -7.49
N PHE A 522 9.07 -28.61 -8.12
CA PHE A 522 7.95 -27.69 -7.92
C PHE A 522 6.87 -27.95 -8.98
N SER A 523 5.61 -27.81 -8.58
CA SER A 523 4.49 -27.85 -9.52
C SER A 523 4.44 -26.57 -10.36
N LYS A 524 4.03 -26.72 -11.61
CA LYS A 524 3.69 -25.60 -12.49
C LYS A 524 2.55 -24.79 -11.88
N VAL A 525 2.63 -23.47 -12.01
CA VAL A 525 1.61 -22.54 -11.49
C VAL A 525 1.13 -21.60 -12.59
N SER A 526 -0.18 -21.40 -12.69
CA SER A 526 -0.79 -20.46 -13.63
C SER A 526 -1.12 -19.13 -12.93
N LEU A 527 -0.72 -18.00 -13.51
CA LEU A 527 -0.92 -16.66 -12.94
C LEU A 527 -1.86 -15.84 -13.84
N PRO A 528 -3.18 -16.14 -13.84
CA PRO A 528 -4.13 -15.59 -14.82
C PRO A 528 -4.43 -14.10 -14.62
N LEU A 529 -4.22 -13.55 -13.43
CA LEU A 529 -4.53 -12.16 -13.08
C LEU A 529 -3.30 -11.28 -12.88
N LEU A 530 -2.09 -11.86 -12.91
CA LEU A 530 -0.86 -11.13 -12.65
C LEU A 530 -0.65 -10.06 -13.73
N THR A 531 -0.48 -8.82 -13.28
CA THR A 531 -0.41 -7.63 -14.13
C THR A 531 0.88 -6.86 -13.96
N LYS A 532 1.43 -6.82 -12.75
CA LYS A 532 2.76 -6.27 -12.46
C LYS A 532 3.62 -7.32 -11.77
N LEU A 533 4.82 -7.54 -12.30
CA LEU A 533 5.86 -8.35 -11.67
C LEU A 533 7.14 -7.53 -11.55
N ASP A 534 7.62 -7.35 -10.32
CA ASP A 534 8.95 -6.80 -10.03
C ASP A 534 9.89 -7.93 -9.58
N VAL A 535 10.91 -8.18 -10.40
CA VAL A 535 11.98 -9.16 -10.16
C VAL A 535 13.33 -8.47 -10.29
N GLY A 536 13.40 -7.17 -9.97
CA GLY A 536 14.65 -6.43 -9.97
C GLY A 536 15.67 -7.06 -9.01
N PHE A 537 16.95 -7.05 -9.40
CA PHE A 537 18.07 -7.63 -8.65
C PHE A 537 17.92 -9.14 -8.35
N VAL A 538 17.13 -9.87 -9.14
CA VAL A 538 17.03 -11.34 -9.10
C VAL A 538 17.98 -11.94 -10.15
N ARG A 539 19.18 -12.33 -9.72
CA ARG A 539 20.28 -12.75 -10.61
C ARG A 539 19.96 -13.97 -11.52
N SER A 540 19.04 -14.82 -11.10
CA SER A 540 18.60 -16.00 -11.85
C SER A 540 17.64 -15.66 -13.00
N PHE A 541 17.14 -14.43 -13.06
CA PHE A 541 16.19 -13.98 -14.06
C PHE A 541 16.90 -13.55 -15.34
N ASP A 542 16.88 -14.40 -16.36
CA ASP A 542 17.54 -14.18 -17.65
C ASP A 542 16.55 -14.08 -18.82
N ASP A 543 17.08 -13.88 -20.03
CA ASP A 543 16.30 -13.75 -21.27
C ASP A 543 15.28 -14.89 -21.46
N GLN A 544 15.67 -16.13 -21.15
CA GLN A 544 14.82 -17.30 -21.30
C GLN A 544 13.66 -17.28 -20.29
N VAL A 545 13.95 -16.91 -19.04
CA VAL A 545 12.91 -16.78 -18.01
C VAL A 545 11.94 -15.65 -18.37
N ALA A 546 12.45 -14.52 -18.85
CA ALA A 546 11.63 -13.38 -19.28
C ALA A 546 10.68 -13.75 -20.43
N GLU A 547 11.18 -14.50 -21.42
CA GLU A 547 10.37 -15.01 -22.53
C GLU A 547 9.26 -15.95 -22.04
N ASN A 548 9.61 -16.93 -21.20
CA ASN A 548 8.64 -17.88 -20.65
C ASN A 548 7.56 -17.19 -19.80
N ILE A 549 7.93 -16.26 -18.92
CA ILE A 549 6.96 -15.47 -18.14
C ILE A 549 6.07 -14.67 -19.07
N SER A 550 6.65 -14.05 -20.09
CA SER A 550 5.88 -13.27 -21.06
C SER A 550 4.81 -14.15 -21.70
N GLN A 551 5.14 -15.36 -22.14
CA GLN A 551 4.21 -16.27 -22.81
C GLN A 551 3.14 -16.84 -21.87
N GLN A 552 3.52 -17.27 -20.66
CA GLN A 552 2.60 -17.91 -19.71
C GLN A 552 1.67 -16.92 -19.01
N CYS A 553 2.16 -15.73 -18.65
CA CYS A 553 1.38 -14.72 -17.93
C CYS A 553 0.70 -13.76 -18.91
N THR A 554 -0.36 -14.21 -19.57
CA THR A 554 -0.99 -13.46 -20.68
C THR A 554 -1.53 -12.07 -20.30
N LYS A 555 -1.82 -11.83 -19.02
CA LYS A 555 -2.33 -10.53 -18.52
C LYS A 555 -1.23 -9.64 -17.93
N LEU A 556 0.03 -10.09 -17.91
CA LEU A 556 1.15 -9.30 -17.43
C LEU A 556 1.36 -8.06 -18.32
N ALA A 557 1.35 -6.89 -17.70
CA ALA A 557 1.45 -5.60 -18.38
C ALA A 557 2.78 -4.88 -18.10
N ILE A 558 3.35 -5.05 -16.89
CA ILE A 558 4.66 -4.54 -16.49
C ILE A 558 5.53 -5.68 -15.97
N LEU A 559 6.77 -5.73 -16.46
CA LEU A 559 7.84 -6.55 -15.92
C LEU A 559 9.05 -5.65 -15.57
N GLU A 560 9.35 -5.48 -14.29
CA GLU A 560 10.51 -4.71 -13.81
C GLU A 560 11.69 -5.67 -13.56
N VAL A 561 12.80 -5.47 -14.28
CA VAL A 561 14.00 -6.35 -14.30
C VAL A 561 15.29 -5.58 -14.00
N PHE A 562 15.19 -4.44 -13.31
CA PHE A 562 16.32 -3.59 -12.95
C PHE A 562 17.44 -4.39 -12.27
N GLY A 563 18.68 -4.23 -12.73
CA GLY A 563 19.84 -4.90 -12.13
C GLY A 563 20.00 -6.38 -12.51
N ASN A 564 19.10 -6.94 -13.33
CA ASN A 564 19.24 -8.30 -13.84
C ASN A 564 20.14 -8.32 -15.08
N ASN A 565 21.46 -8.40 -14.86
CA ASN A 565 22.48 -8.37 -15.92
C ASN A 565 22.44 -9.55 -16.92
N ARG A 566 21.50 -10.48 -16.78
CA ARG A 566 21.28 -11.59 -17.73
C ARG A 566 19.98 -11.43 -18.52
N CYS A 567 19.20 -10.38 -18.23
CA CYS A 567 17.99 -9.99 -18.95
C CYS A 567 18.35 -8.78 -19.84
N THR A 568 18.61 -9.08 -21.10
CA THR A 568 19.11 -8.17 -22.13
C THR A 568 18.01 -7.81 -23.13
N SER A 569 18.34 -6.98 -24.11
CA SER A 569 17.43 -6.67 -25.24
C SER A 569 17.12 -7.87 -26.15
N LYS A 570 17.80 -9.01 -25.96
CA LYS A 570 17.55 -10.25 -26.72
C LYS A 570 16.37 -11.07 -26.21
N ALA A 571 15.84 -10.77 -25.02
CA ALA A 571 14.64 -11.43 -24.51
C ALA A 571 13.44 -11.20 -25.44
N HIS A 572 12.90 -12.27 -26.04
CA HIS A 572 11.73 -12.19 -26.90
C HIS A 572 10.45 -12.14 -26.05
N THR A 573 10.04 -10.93 -25.68
CA THR A 573 8.79 -10.71 -24.95
C THR A 573 7.66 -10.31 -25.91
N ARG A 574 6.42 -10.57 -25.51
CA ARG A 574 5.23 -10.10 -26.23
C ARG A 574 5.28 -8.58 -26.39
N PRO A 575 4.85 -8.05 -27.56
CA PRO A 575 4.98 -6.61 -27.87
C PRO A 575 4.18 -5.71 -26.93
N GLU A 576 3.13 -6.25 -26.31
CA GLU A 576 2.30 -5.51 -25.37
C GLU A 576 2.87 -5.45 -23.95
N LEU A 577 3.87 -6.28 -23.61
CA LEU A 577 4.49 -6.28 -22.28
C LEU A 577 5.49 -5.12 -22.18
N LEU A 578 5.28 -4.21 -21.21
CA LEU A 578 6.27 -3.18 -20.90
C LEU A 578 7.33 -3.79 -19.98
N VAL A 579 8.52 -4.01 -20.53
CA VAL A 579 9.70 -4.44 -19.75
C VAL A 579 10.51 -3.21 -19.39
N ILE A 580 10.79 -3.02 -18.10
CA ILE A 580 11.49 -1.84 -17.58
C ILE A 580 12.80 -2.28 -16.93
N GLY A 581 13.88 -1.55 -17.22
CA GLY A 581 15.17 -1.76 -16.55
C GLY A 581 16.04 -2.84 -17.19
N ARG A 582 15.88 -3.10 -18.50
CA ARG A 582 16.74 -4.03 -19.25
C ARG A 582 18.15 -3.49 -19.36
N GLN A 583 19.12 -4.41 -19.37
CA GLN A 583 20.50 -4.04 -19.63
C GLN A 583 20.64 -3.51 -21.07
N GLY A 584 21.04 -2.24 -21.20
CA GLY A 584 21.25 -1.57 -22.49
C GLY A 584 20.10 -0.65 -22.94
N GLU A 585 19.03 -0.51 -22.15
CA GLU A 585 18.07 0.58 -22.30
C GLU A 585 18.54 1.76 -21.43
N ASP A 586 19.17 2.77 -22.06
CA ASP A 586 19.37 4.07 -21.44
C ASP A 586 18.00 4.74 -21.25
N ILE A 587 17.75 5.27 -20.04
CA ILE A 587 16.51 5.96 -19.64
C ILE A 587 16.33 7.26 -20.43
#